data_AF-A0ABD5P406-F1
#
_entry.id   AF-A0ABD5P406-F1
#
_cell.length_a   1.000
_cell.length_b   1.000
_cell.length_c   1.000
_cell.angle_alpha   90.00
_cell.angle_beta   90.00
_cell.angle_gamma   90.00
#
_symmetry.space_group_name_H-M   'P 1'
#
loop_
_entity.id
_entity.type
_entity.pdbx_description
1 polymer ?
#
loop_
_entity_poly.entity_id
_entity_poly.type
_entity_poly.pdbx_seq_one_letter_code
_entity_poly.pdbx_strand_id
1 'polypeptide(L)' 'MGADTIALGVIVAAVGVVFLYLARNVYPRLGIADESLELLRITTAVIAGGLITFGLVVVALGFVGG' A
#
# COMPACT_ATOMS: atom_id res chain seq x y z
N MET A 1 6.72 -20.10 -11.06
CA MET A 1 5.74 -19.17 -11.68
C MET A 1 4.67 -18.78 -10.67
N GLY A 2 3.74 -19.66 -10.24
CA GLY A 2 2.72 -19.31 -9.23
C GLY A 2 3.30 -18.79 -7.90
N ALA A 3 4.30 -19.47 -7.34
CA ALA A 3 4.94 -19.05 -6.09
C ALA A 3 5.65 -17.68 -6.19
N ASP A 4 6.32 -17.40 -7.32
CA ASP A 4 7.00 -16.12 -7.56
C ASP A 4 5.98 -14.98 -7.70
N THR A 5 4.86 -15.22 -8.37
CA THR A 5 3.76 -14.27 -8.51
C THR A 5 3.09 -13.98 -7.17
N ILE A 6 2.86 -15.01 -6.34
CA ILE A 6 2.34 -14.85 -4.99
C ILE A 6 3.31 -14.01 -4.15
N ALA A 7 4.61 -14.31 -4.17
CA ALA A 7 5.61 -13.56 -3.43
C ALA A 7 5.63 -12.07 -3.83
N LEU A 8 5.55 -11.77 -5.13
CA LEU A 8 5.45 -10.40 -5.63
C LEU A 8 4.19 -9.70 -5.12
N GLY A 9 3.02 -10.35 -5.19
CA GLY A 9 1.77 -9.76 -4.70
C GLY A 9 1.81 -9.46 -3.19
N VAL A 10 2.44 -10.33 -2.39
CA VAL A 10 2.67 -10.11 -0.95
C VAL A 10 3.58 -8.91 -0.70
N ILE A 11 4.69 -8.79 -1.45
CA ILE A 11 5.61 -7.65 -1.32
C ILE A 11 4.91 -6.34 -1.64
N VAL A 12 4.13 -6.31 -2.73
CA VAL A 12 3.37 -5.13 -3.15
C VAL A 12 2.36 -4.71 -2.08
N ALA A 13 1.62 -5.66 -1.51
CA ALA A 13 0.70 -5.37 -0.42
C ALA A 13 1.42 -4.86 0.83
N ALA A 14 2.57 -5.45 1.19
CA ALA A 14 3.39 -5.01 2.32
C ALA A 14 3.89 -3.57 2.14
N VAL A 15 4.28 -3.17 0.92
CA VAL A 15 4.66 -1.78 0.61
C VAL A 15 3.49 -0.83 0.86
N GLY A 16 2.26 -1.19 0.44
CA GLY A 16 1.06 -0.40 0.74
C GLY A 16 0.83 -0.21 2.25
N VAL A 17 1.04 -1.25 3.05
CA VAL A 17 0.96 -1.17 4.52
C VAL A 17 2.02 -0.24 5.11
N VAL A 18 3.26 -0.31 4.59
CA VAL A 18 4.35 0.59 5.02
C VAL A 18 3.99 2.06 4.74
N PHE A 19 3.40 2.36 3.58
CA PHE A 19 2.92 3.71 3.27
C PHE A 19 1.87 4.21 4.27
N LEU A 20 0.91 3.37 4.66
CA LEU A 20 -0.08 3.72 5.69
C LEU A 20 0.57 3.96 7.04
N TYR A 21 1.57 3.14 7.40
CA TYR A 21 2.32 3.32 8.63
C TYR A 21 3.07 4.66 8.64
N LEU A 22 3.72 5.04 7.54
CA LEU A 22 4.37 6.35 7.39
C LEU A 22 3.36 7.49 7.49
N ALA A 23 2.22 7.38 6.80
CA ALA A 23 1.18 8.41 6.86
C ALA A 23 0.61 8.61 8.27
N ARG A 24 0.55 7.55 9.07
CA ARG A 24 0.03 7.59 10.43
C ARG A 24 1.05 8.07 11.47
N ASN A 25 2.33 7.71 11.32
CA ASN A 25 3.35 7.92 12.35
C ASN A 25 4.40 8.99 12.01
N VAL A 26 4.69 9.19 10.72
CA VAL A 26 5.74 10.11 10.27
C VAL A 26 5.14 11.46 9.88
N TYR A 27 4.05 11.47 9.10
CA TYR A 27 3.44 12.72 8.63
C TYR A 27 3.02 13.70 9.74
N PRO A 28 2.42 13.27 10.87
CA PRO A 28 2.11 14.20 11.96
C PRO A 28 3.34 14.88 12.57
N ARG A 29 4.54 14.32 12.38
CA ARG A 29 5.80 14.85 12.93
C ARG A 29 6.52 15.80 11.97
N LEU A 30 6.03 15.95 10.74
CA LEU A 30 6.68 16.77 9.70
C LEU A 30 6.36 18.28 9.80
N GLY A 31 5.50 18.70 10.74
CA GLY A 31 5.17 20.12 10.94
C GLY A 31 4.48 20.77 9.74
N ILE A 32 3.84 19.96 8.89
CA ILE A 32 3.10 20.40 7.70
C ILE A 32 1.80 21.09 8.14
N ALA A 33 1.33 22.08 7.40
CA ALA A 33 0.05 22.73 7.65
C ALA A 33 -1.11 21.72 7.61
N ASP A 34 -2.07 21.83 8.55
CA ASP A 34 -3.12 20.82 8.77
C ASP A 34 -3.92 20.47 7.50
N GLU A 35 -4.24 21.46 6.68
CA GLU A 35 -4.96 21.28 5.40
C GLU A 35 -4.14 20.46 4.39
N SER A 36 -2.83 20.71 4.31
CA SER A 36 -1.91 19.95 3.46
C SER A 36 -1.69 18.53 3.99
N LEU A 37 -1.75 18.36 5.31
CA LEU A 37 -1.64 17.07 6.00
C LEU A 37 -2.83 16.16 5.73
N GLU A 38 -4.03 16.72 5.75
CA GLU A 38 -5.27 16.00 5.44
C GLU A 38 -5.26 15.49 4.00
N LEU A 39 -4.94 16.37 3.05
CA LEU A 39 -4.87 16.03 1.63
C LEU A 39 -3.81 14.96 1.37
N LEU A 40 -2.63 15.10 1.98
CA LEU A 40 -1.54 14.13 1.88
C LEU A 40 -1.91 12.76 2.47
N ARG A 41 -2.65 12.72 3.59
CA ARG A 41 -3.15 11.47 4.19
C ARG A 41 -4.17 10.80 3.28
N ILE A 42 -5.11 11.55 2.69
CA ILE A 42 -6.11 11.02 1.77
C ILE A 42 -5.42 10.44 0.53
N THR A 43 -4.51 11.19 -0.10
CA THR A 43 -3.75 10.70 -1.26
C THR A 43 -2.96 9.43 -0.92
N THR A 44 -2.29 9.40 0.24
CA THR A 44 -1.54 8.21 0.66
C THR A 44 -2.46 7.03 0.95
N ALA A 45 -3.64 7.26 1.53
CA ALA A 45 -4.63 6.22 1.76
C ALA A 45 -5.16 5.63 0.45
N VAL A 46 -5.43 6.47 -0.56
CA VAL A 46 -5.85 6.02 -1.89
C VAL A 46 -4.76 5.19 -2.57
N ILE A 47 -3.51 5.68 -2.55
CA ILE A 47 -2.37 4.97 -3.14
C ILE A 47 -2.15 3.63 -2.45
N ALA A 48 -2.13 3.62 -1.11
CA ALA A 48 -1.93 2.41 -0.33
C ALA A 48 -3.09 1.42 -0.48
N GLY A 49 -4.33 1.89 -0.50
CA GLY A 49 -5.50 1.06 -0.78
C GLY A 49 -5.42 0.41 -2.16
N GLY A 50 -5.00 1.16 -3.18
CA GLY A 50 -4.74 0.65 -4.51
C GLY A 50 -3.63 -0.40 -4.54
N LEU A 51 -2.49 -0.14 -3.88
CA LEU A 51 -1.37 -1.07 -3.74
C LEU A 51 -1.78 -2.39 -3.07
N ILE A 52 -2.51 -2.32 -1.96
CA ILE A 52 -2.98 -3.51 -1.24
C ILE A 52 -3.95 -4.30 -2.12
N THR A 53 -4.92 -3.62 -2.75
CA THR A 53 -5.89 -4.27 -3.64
C THR A 53 -5.20 -4.94 -4.82
N PHE A 54 -4.26 -4.25 -5.46
CA PHE A 54 -3.48 -4.78 -6.57
C PHE A 54 -2.62 -5.97 -6.14
N GLY A 55 -1.93 -5.86 -5.00
CA GLY A 55 -1.16 -6.97 -4.42
C GLY A 55 -2.02 -8.21 -4.16
N LEU A 56 -3.22 -8.04 -3.59
CA LEU A 56 -4.17 -9.14 -3.39
C LEU A 56 -4.65 -9.77 -4.70
N VAL A 57 -4.93 -8.95 -5.73
CA VAL A 57 -5.29 -9.45 -7.06
C VAL A 57 -4.14 -10.27 -7.67
N VAL A 58 -2.91 -9.79 -7.56
CA VAL A 58 -1.71 -10.51 -8.04
C VAL A 58 -1.54 -11.84 -7.29
N VAL A 59 -1.74 -11.86 -5.97
CA VAL A 59 -1.72 -13.10 -5.17
C VAL A 59 -2.80 -14.06 -5.66
N ALA A 60 -4.04 -13.58 -5.86
CA ALA A 60 -5.14 -14.41 -6.36
C ALA A 60 -4.85 -14.99 -7.75
N LEU A 61 -4.27 -14.19 -8.65
CA LEU A 61 -3.84 -14.65 -9.97
C LEU A 61 -2.75 -15.72 -9.89
N GLY A 62 -1.83 -15.60 -8.93
CA GLY A 62 -0.80 -16.61 -8.67
C GLY A 62 -1.36 -17.96 -8.19
N PHE A 63 -2.51 -17.96 -7.50
CA PHE A 63 -3.22 -19.19 -7.12
C PHE A 63 -4.06 -19.77 -8.26
N VAL A 64 -4.67 -18.93 -9.10
CA VAL A 64 -5.54 -19.37 -10.20
C VAL A 64 -4.73 -19.86 -11.41
N GLY A 65 -3.58 -19.23 -11.69
CA GLY A 65 -2.71 -19.59 -12.80
C GLY A 65 -1.53 -20.49 -12.43
N GLY A 66 -1.45 -20.93 -11.18
CA GLY A 66 -0.38 -21.77 -10.62
C GLY A 66 -0.68 -23.26 -10.63
#